data_AF-A0A371PU70-F1
#
_entry.id   AF-A0A371PU70-F1
#
_cell.length_a   1.000
_cell.length_b   1.000
_cell.length_c   1.000
_cell.angle_alpha   90.00
_cell.angle_beta   90.00
_cell.angle_gamma   90.00
#
_symmetry.space_group_name_H-M   'P 1'
#
loop_
_entity.id
_entity.type
_entity.pdbx_description
1 polymer ?
#
loop_
_entity_poly.entity_id
_entity_poly.type
_entity_poly.pdbx_seq_one_letter_code
_entity_poly.pdbx_strand_id
1 'polypeptide(L)'
;MIQLRTIASRTHSVSGGRVARGFHGGIVPLRTEVASDHRVNNPVGKRGKPFVKKLAISLSSAALSGIVAFSLAPPALAESTHAGRAGAPTTVSADAGRPVAAAYTRAQKLKRLGQLTGESQVSQTDWFNTRVKWQNGSNKYGFDWNTDGCSGVTDNPVGFHFWESCARHDFGYRNYKKLHAFSHANKKHVDKAFFADMTRQCNGQWGKTSIERKACRKVAKKYYDAVVTLGHL
;
A
#
# COMPACT_ATOMS: atom_id res chain seq x y z
N MET A 1 30.23 41.46 -15.59
CA MET A 1 28.90 42.06 -15.87
C MET A 1 28.09 41.09 -16.73
N ILE A 2 27.16 40.34 -16.15
CA ILE A 2 26.10 39.62 -16.88
C ILE A 2 24.83 39.76 -16.04
N GLN A 3 23.81 40.37 -16.64
CA GLN A 3 22.54 40.82 -16.05
C GLN A 3 21.57 39.64 -15.79
N LEU A 4 20.98 39.62 -14.59
CA LEU A 4 19.81 38.78 -14.26
C LEU A 4 18.55 39.38 -14.90
N ARG A 5 17.76 38.56 -15.60
CA ARG A 5 16.42 38.94 -16.07
C ARG A 5 15.36 38.36 -15.14
N THR A 6 14.63 39.26 -14.49
CA THR A 6 13.42 39.04 -13.68
C THR A 6 12.26 38.54 -14.56
N ILE A 7 11.59 37.47 -14.16
CA ILE A 7 10.33 37.00 -14.76
C ILE A 7 9.18 37.50 -13.87
N ALA A 8 8.31 38.35 -14.44
CA ALA A 8 7.11 38.85 -13.79
C ALA A 8 5.92 37.89 -14.05
N SER A 9 5.20 37.55 -12.97
CA SER A 9 3.97 36.77 -12.98
C SER A 9 2.82 37.52 -13.68
N ARG A 10 2.14 36.86 -14.62
CA ARG A 10 0.93 37.36 -15.26
C ARG A 10 -0.29 36.65 -14.65
N THR A 11 -1.11 37.39 -13.93
CA THR A 11 -2.42 36.95 -13.41
C THR A 11 -3.47 37.02 -14.53
N HIS A 12 -4.20 35.94 -14.78
CA HIS A 12 -5.37 35.95 -15.67
C HIS A 12 -6.66 36.03 -14.85
N SER A 13 -7.42 37.10 -15.11
CA SER A 13 -8.78 37.35 -14.62
C SER A 13 -9.79 36.60 -15.50
N VAL A 14 -10.71 35.85 -14.88
CA VAL A 14 -11.80 35.13 -15.56
C VAL A 14 -13.07 35.99 -15.45
N SER A 15 -13.53 36.52 -16.59
CA SER A 15 -14.82 37.20 -16.70
C SER A 15 -15.88 36.23 -17.21
N GLY A 16 -17.03 36.22 -16.54
CA GLY A 16 -18.18 35.37 -16.83
C GLY A 16 -18.91 35.75 -18.12
N GLY A 17 -19.31 34.74 -18.87
CA GLY A 17 -20.11 34.83 -20.10
C GLY A 17 -21.35 33.94 -20.02
N ARG A 18 -22.46 34.47 -20.51
CA ARG A 18 -23.85 34.11 -20.22
C ARG A 18 -24.34 32.90 -21.06
N VAL A 19 -25.26 32.13 -20.48
CA VAL A 19 -25.96 30.99 -21.08
C VAL A 19 -26.85 31.44 -22.25
N ALA A 20 -26.74 30.76 -23.39
CA ALA A 20 -27.71 30.84 -24.49
C ALA A 20 -28.16 29.43 -24.92
N ARG A 21 -29.47 29.22 -24.89
CA ARG A 21 -30.18 28.06 -25.45
C ARG A 21 -30.30 28.22 -26.97
N GLY A 22 -30.17 27.12 -27.70
CA GLY A 22 -30.46 27.04 -29.13
C GLY A 22 -30.43 25.59 -29.61
N PHE A 23 -31.53 24.86 -29.41
CA PHE A 23 -31.86 23.65 -30.16
C PHE A 23 -32.27 24.07 -31.57
N HIS A 24 -31.64 23.53 -32.62
CA HIS A 24 -32.22 23.33 -33.97
C HIS A 24 -31.43 22.22 -34.69
N GLY A 25 -32.17 21.38 -35.42
CA GLY A 25 -31.73 20.07 -35.91
C GLY A 25 -30.79 20.07 -37.12
N GLY A 26 -30.36 18.86 -37.47
CA GLY A 26 -29.49 18.59 -38.60
C GLY A 26 -29.16 17.10 -38.68
N ILE A 27 -30.04 16.35 -39.32
CA ILE A 27 -29.87 14.96 -39.75
C ILE A 27 -28.73 14.92 -40.77
N VAL A 28 -27.71 14.09 -40.55
CA VAL A 28 -26.70 13.73 -41.57
C VAL A 28 -26.56 12.20 -41.58
N PRO A 29 -26.65 11.55 -42.76
CA PRO A 29 -26.82 10.11 -42.85
C PRO A 29 -25.52 9.33 -42.56
N LEU A 30 -25.70 8.17 -41.90
CA LEU A 30 -24.75 7.07 -41.91
C LEU A 30 -24.53 6.64 -43.36
N ARG A 31 -23.30 6.78 -43.86
CA ARG A 31 -22.84 6.03 -45.02
C ARG A 31 -22.14 4.78 -44.54
N THR A 32 -22.72 3.67 -44.95
CA THR A 32 -22.23 2.30 -44.87
C THR A 32 -20.99 2.14 -45.75
N GLU A 33 -19.90 1.61 -45.19
CA GLU A 33 -18.93 0.85 -45.95
C GLU A 33 -18.79 -0.55 -45.34
N VAL A 34 -18.96 -1.51 -46.23
CA VAL A 34 -18.95 -2.95 -46.04
C VAL A 34 -17.68 -3.47 -46.73
N ALA A 35 -17.13 -4.55 -46.17
CA ALA A 35 -16.04 -5.39 -46.67
C ALA A 35 -14.62 -4.78 -46.54
N SER A 36 -13.57 -5.51 -46.17
CA SER A 36 -13.31 -6.88 -46.60
C SER A 36 -12.54 -7.70 -45.56
N ASP A 37 -12.87 -8.98 -45.60
CA ASP A 37 -12.40 -10.10 -44.81
C ASP A 37 -10.98 -10.49 -45.25
N HIS A 38 -10.01 -10.46 -44.32
CA HIS A 38 -8.73 -11.15 -44.52
C HIS A 38 -8.58 -12.27 -43.49
N ARG A 39 -9.02 -13.46 -43.92
CA ARG A 39 -8.67 -14.74 -43.32
C ARG A 39 -7.15 -14.93 -43.30
N VAL A 40 -6.66 -15.12 -42.08
CA VAL A 40 -5.90 -16.29 -41.59
C VAL A 40 -4.96 -16.97 -42.60
N ASN A 41 -3.65 -16.88 -42.31
CA ASN A 41 -2.75 -18.03 -42.24
C ASN A 41 -1.51 -17.65 -41.43
N ASN A 42 -1.33 -18.26 -40.26
CA ASN A 42 -0.05 -18.23 -39.55
C ASN A 42 0.28 -19.65 -39.09
N PRO A 43 1.48 -20.18 -39.41
CA PRO A 43 1.79 -21.59 -39.24
C PRO A 43 1.94 -21.99 -37.78
N VAL A 44 1.44 -23.20 -37.50
CA VAL A 44 1.59 -23.93 -36.25
C VAL A 44 3.07 -24.15 -35.94
N GLY A 45 3.62 -23.31 -35.07
CA GLY A 45 4.94 -23.48 -34.46
C GLY A 45 4.90 -24.53 -33.34
N LYS A 46 5.80 -25.50 -33.43
CA LYS A 46 5.86 -26.74 -32.66
C LYS A 46 6.02 -26.51 -31.14
N ARG A 47 5.25 -27.27 -30.36
CA ARG A 47 5.36 -27.42 -28.90
C ARG A 47 6.76 -27.92 -28.50
N GLY A 48 7.56 -27.06 -27.88
CA GLY A 48 8.76 -27.46 -27.14
C GLY A 48 8.36 -28.16 -25.83
N LYS A 49 8.95 -29.33 -25.57
CA LYS A 49 8.77 -30.09 -24.32
C LYS A 49 9.43 -29.35 -23.15
N PRO A 50 8.84 -29.28 -21.94
CA PRO A 50 9.52 -28.70 -20.79
C PRO A 50 10.65 -29.63 -20.33
N PHE A 51 11.87 -29.10 -20.37
CA PHE A 51 13.06 -29.74 -19.83
C PHE A 51 13.03 -29.64 -18.30
N VAL A 52 12.69 -30.76 -17.65
CA VAL A 52 12.65 -30.86 -16.19
C VAL A 52 14.09 -30.90 -15.67
N LYS A 53 14.63 -29.75 -15.25
CA LYS A 53 15.89 -29.73 -14.49
C LYS A 53 15.59 -30.20 -13.06
N LYS A 54 15.95 -31.44 -12.75
CA LYS A 54 16.06 -31.93 -11.36
C LYS A 54 17.14 -31.10 -10.67
N LEU A 55 16.73 -30.19 -9.78
CA LEU A 55 17.65 -29.47 -8.91
C LEU A 55 17.90 -30.37 -7.69
N ALA A 56 19.10 -30.93 -7.61
CA ALA A 56 19.56 -31.68 -6.45
C ALA A 56 19.79 -30.70 -5.28
N ILE A 57 19.10 -30.93 -4.17
CA ILE A 57 19.24 -30.18 -2.93
C ILE A 57 20.50 -30.69 -2.23
N SER A 58 21.54 -29.86 -2.17
CA SER A 58 22.71 -30.10 -1.30
C SER A 58 22.39 -29.55 0.09
N LEU A 59 22.11 -30.44 1.04
CA LEU A 59 22.07 -30.09 2.46
C LEU A 59 23.52 -29.99 2.97
N SER A 60 24.02 -28.76 3.10
CA SER A 60 25.24 -28.50 3.86
C SER A 60 24.87 -28.27 5.31
N SER A 61 25.06 -29.29 6.14
CA SER A 61 25.05 -29.22 7.59
C SER A 61 26.30 -28.50 8.07
N ALA A 62 26.14 -27.26 8.54
CA ALA A 62 27.17 -26.56 9.31
C ALA A 62 26.77 -26.58 10.79
N ALA A 63 27.50 -27.39 11.56
CA ALA A 63 27.46 -27.40 13.01
C ALA A 63 28.54 -26.48 13.58
N LEU A 64 28.33 -26.10 14.86
CA LEU A 64 29.30 -25.60 15.84
C LEU A 64 29.73 -24.13 15.73
N SER A 65 29.27 -23.32 16.68
CA SER A 65 30.02 -23.11 17.94
C SER A 65 29.39 -21.97 18.73
N GLY A 66 29.06 -22.25 19.99
CA GLY A 66 28.67 -21.25 20.96
C GLY A 66 29.88 -20.45 21.44
N ILE A 67 29.63 -19.18 21.77
CA ILE A 67 30.38 -18.46 22.81
C ILE A 67 29.35 -17.64 23.59
N VAL A 68 29.20 -17.99 24.87
CA VAL A 68 28.53 -17.17 25.88
C VAL A 68 29.59 -16.22 26.43
N ALA A 69 29.38 -14.91 26.27
CA ALA A 69 30.14 -13.90 26.99
C ALA A 69 29.16 -13.10 27.86
N PHE A 70 29.06 -13.49 29.13
CA PHE A 70 28.47 -12.69 30.19
C PHE A 70 29.51 -11.62 30.59
N SER A 71 29.24 -10.35 30.26
CA SER A 71 29.97 -9.22 30.84
C SER A 71 29.08 -8.59 31.90
N LEU A 72 29.35 -8.91 33.16
CA LEU A 72 28.88 -8.16 34.32
C LEU A 72 29.85 -7.00 34.53
N ALA A 73 29.38 -5.76 34.38
CA ALA A 73 30.06 -4.58 34.86
C ALA A 73 29.18 -3.92 35.95
N PRO A 74 29.74 -3.58 37.12
CA PRO A 74 29.02 -2.95 38.22
C PRO A 74 28.69 -1.47 37.93
N PRO A 75 27.67 -0.91 38.60
CA PRO A 75 27.41 0.53 38.57
C PRO A 75 28.47 1.27 39.41
N ALA A 76 29.26 2.13 38.78
CA ALA A 76 30.06 3.11 39.48
C ALA A 76 29.12 4.23 39.98
N LEU A 77 28.94 4.29 41.30
CA LEU A 77 28.43 5.46 41.99
C LEU A 77 29.51 6.56 41.91
N ALA A 78 29.22 7.63 41.17
CA ALA A 78 29.97 8.87 41.28
C ALA A 78 29.15 9.83 42.15
N GLU A 79 29.42 9.81 43.45
CA GLU A 79 29.08 10.91 44.36
C GLU A 79 29.91 12.12 43.92
N SER A 80 29.28 13.21 43.50
CA SER A 80 29.95 14.51 43.35
C SER A 80 29.46 15.44 44.47
N THR A 81 30.26 15.54 45.52
CA THR A 81 30.11 16.59 46.53
C THR A 81 30.60 17.90 45.93
N HIS A 82 29.68 18.74 45.43
CA HIS A 82 29.99 20.13 45.14
C HIS A 82 29.78 20.96 46.41
N ALA A 83 30.91 21.33 47.01
CA ALA A 83 31.01 22.30 48.08
C ALA A 83 30.37 23.64 47.68
N GLY A 84 29.65 24.23 48.63
CA GLY A 84 28.92 25.47 48.44
C GLY A 84 29.80 26.64 48.03
N ARG A 85 29.30 27.40 47.06
CA ARG A 85 29.63 28.80 46.89
C ARG A 85 28.32 29.57 46.83
N ALA A 86 28.09 30.42 47.82
CA ALA A 86 26.95 31.32 47.87
C ALA A 86 27.00 32.24 46.63
N GLY A 87 26.19 31.90 45.63
CA GLY A 87 25.91 32.69 44.44
C GLY A 87 24.49 33.24 44.54
N ALA A 88 24.34 34.49 44.12
CA ALA A 88 23.10 35.27 44.09
C ALA A 88 21.87 34.51 43.55
N PRO A 89 20.64 34.90 43.92
CA PRO A 89 19.42 34.25 43.45
C PRO A 89 19.30 34.43 41.94
N THR A 90 19.69 33.41 41.19
CA THR A 90 19.33 33.27 39.78
C THR A 90 17.96 32.62 39.76
N THR A 91 17.00 33.34 39.20
CA THR A 91 15.68 32.80 38.90
C THR A 91 15.84 31.62 37.94
N VAL A 92 15.77 30.40 38.47
CA VAL A 92 15.58 29.20 37.66
C VAL A 92 14.22 29.34 37.00
N SER A 93 14.21 29.83 35.76
CA SER A 93 13.06 29.72 34.89
C SER A 93 12.81 28.23 34.69
N ALA A 94 11.69 27.75 35.23
CA ALA A 94 11.19 26.43 34.89
C ALA A 94 11.08 26.37 33.35
N ASP A 95 11.89 25.53 32.72
CA ASP A 95 11.66 25.12 31.35
C ASP A 95 10.27 24.48 31.32
N ALA A 96 9.28 25.25 30.89
CA ALA A 96 7.96 24.73 30.60
C ALA A 96 8.15 23.76 29.44
N GLY A 97 8.38 22.49 29.79
CA GLY A 97 8.73 21.43 28.88
C GLY A 97 7.90 21.54 27.61
N ARG A 98 8.61 21.67 26.48
CA ARG A 98 8.02 21.80 25.14
C ARG A 98 6.93 20.74 24.98
N PRO A 99 5.70 21.10 24.58
CA PRO A 99 4.63 20.13 24.46
C PRO A 99 5.03 19.06 23.44
N VAL A 100 5.26 17.85 23.94
CA VAL A 100 5.39 16.67 23.09
C VAL A 100 4.04 16.53 22.40
N ALA A 101 4.01 16.62 21.06
CA ALA A 101 2.77 16.52 20.31
C ALA A 101 2.01 15.26 20.76
N ALA A 102 0.78 15.45 21.24
CA ALA A 102 -0.01 14.36 21.79
C ALA A 102 -0.17 13.24 20.75
N ALA A 103 0.07 12.00 21.16
CA ALA A 103 -0.15 10.84 20.30
C ALA A 103 -1.64 10.75 19.90
N TYR A 104 -1.92 10.34 18.67
CA TYR A 104 -3.30 10.14 18.21
C TYR A 104 -4.05 9.15 19.09
N THR A 105 -5.29 9.49 19.44
CA THR A 105 -6.17 8.62 20.23
C THR A 105 -6.55 7.36 19.45
N ARG A 106 -7.01 6.32 20.16
CA ARG A 106 -7.52 5.09 19.53
C ARG A 106 -8.65 5.38 18.53
N ALA A 107 -9.57 6.28 18.87
CA ALA A 107 -10.67 6.65 17.99
C ALA A 107 -10.18 7.33 16.70
N GLN A 108 -9.20 8.24 16.80
CA GLN A 108 -8.58 8.87 15.64
C GLN A 108 -7.85 7.85 14.75
N LYS A 109 -7.12 6.90 15.35
CA LYS A 109 -6.46 5.80 14.64
C LYS A 109 -7.46 4.91 13.92
N LEU A 110 -8.57 4.52 14.57
CA LEU A 110 -9.62 3.70 13.94
C LEU A 110 -10.32 4.43 12.79
N LYS A 111 -10.60 5.73 12.97
CA LYS A 111 -11.16 6.56 11.89
C LYS A 111 -10.23 6.59 10.68
N ARG A 112 -8.93 6.81 10.90
CA ARG A 112 -7.94 6.79 9.81
C ARG A 112 -7.79 5.40 9.20
N LEU A 113 -7.78 4.35 10.02
CA LEU A 113 -7.66 2.97 9.55
C LEU A 113 -8.83 2.59 8.63
N GLY A 114 -10.06 2.97 8.98
CA GLY A 114 -11.23 2.76 8.12
C GLY A 114 -11.14 3.48 6.77
N GLN A 115 -10.54 4.68 6.72
CA GLN A 115 -10.30 5.38 5.45
C GLN A 115 -9.31 4.64 4.54
N LEU A 116 -8.33 3.96 5.13
CA LEU A 116 -7.26 3.24 4.42
C LEU A 116 -7.64 1.81 4.01
N THR A 117 -8.71 1.27 4.60
CA THR A 117 -9.14 -0.13 4.41
C THR A 117 -10.48 -0.27 3.69
N GLY A 118 -11.00 0.83 3.14
CA GLY A 118 -12.21 0.86 2.34
C GLY A 118 -12.10 0.16 0.98
N GLU A 119 -13.26 -0.19 0.42
CA GLU A 119 -13.38 -0.94 -0.84
C GLU A 119 -13.10 -0.10 -2.10
N SER A 120 -13.17 1.23 -2.00
CA SER A 120 -13.08 2.14 -3.13
C SER A 120 -11.65 2.32 -3.66
N GLN A 121 -11.54 2.71 -4.92
CA GLN A 121 -10.25 3.10 -5.51
C GLN A 121 -9.62 4.30 -4.78
N VAL A 122 -10.44 5.23 -4.26
CA VAL A 122 -9.95 6.37 -3.47
C VAL A 122 -9.26 5.89 -2.19
N SER A 123 -9.86 4.93 -1.48
CA SER A 123 -9.26 4.33 -0.28
C SER A 123 -7.96 3.60 -0.61
N GLN A 124 -7.96 2.84 -1.71
CA GLN A 124 -6.77 2.13 -2.19
C GLN A 124 -5.62 3.12 -2.50
N THR A 125 -5.89 4.19 -3.23
CA THR A 125 -4.91 5.24 -3.54
C THR A 125 -4.42 5.96 -2.28
N ASP A 126 -5.31 6.25 -1.33
CA ASP A 126 -4.93 6.86 -0.04
C ASP A 126 -4.01 5.92 0.78
N TRP A 127 -4.27 4.61 0.74
CA TRP A 127 -3.38 3.62 1.33
C TRP A 127 -2.00 3.62 0.68
N PHE A 128 -1.91 3.57 -0.65
CA PHE A 128 -0.63 3.64 -1.36
C PHE A 128 0.15 4.91 -1.02
N ASN A 129 -0.51 6.07 -1.06
CA ASN A 129 0.10 7.35 -0.74
C ASN A 129 0.56 7.42 0.73
N THR A 130 -0.20 6.81 1.64
CA THR A 130 0.18 6.73 3.05
C THR A 130 1.36 5.79 3.26
N ARG A 131 1.42 4.66 2.53
CA ARG A 131 2.55 3.72 2.55
C ARG A 131 3.84 4.37 2.06
N VAL A 132 3.80 5.16 0.99
CA VAL A 132 4.95 5.93 0.49
C VAL A 132 5.45 6.92 1.57
N LYS A 133 4.54 7.61 2.26
CA LYS A 133 4.93 8.50 3.38
C LYS A 133 5.60 7.74 4.52
N TRP A 134 5.13 6.54 4.83
CA TRP A 134 5.75 5.67 5.82
C TRP A 134 7.16 5.23 5.39
N GLN A 135 7.34 4.82 4.13
CA GLN A 135 8.65 4.49 3.57
C GLN A 135 9.63 5.67 3.64
N ASN A 136 9.12 6.90 3.52
CA ASN A 136 9.89 8.14 3.68
C ASN A 136 10.02 8.60 5.15
N GLY A 137 9.81 7.71 6.11
CA GLY A 137 10.05 7.96 7.54
C GLY A 137 8.86 8.52 8.34
N SER A 138 7.67 8.66 7.73
CA SER A 138 6.50 9.21 8.42
C SER A 138 5.50 8.15 8.86
N ASN A 139 5.49 7.79 10.16
CA ASN A 139 4.46 6.92 10.75
C ASN A 139 3.56 7.67 11.76
N LYS A 140 2.88 8.73 11.31
CA LYS A 140 2.08 9.62 12.17
C LYS A 140 1.11 8.88 13.11
N TYR A 141 0.49 7.79 12.66
CA TYR A 141 -0.51 7.04 13.43
C TYR A 141 0.07 5.82 14.16
N GLY A 142 1.36 5.50 13.99
CA GLY A 142 1.98 4.32 14.59
C GLY A 142 1.40 3.00 14.09
N PHE A 143 0.93 2.97 12.84
CA PHE A 143 0.39 1.76 12.23
C PHE A 143 1.50 0.73 11.99
N ASP A 144 1.11 -0.55 12.04
CA ASP A 144 1.94 -1.67 11.61
C ASP A 144 1.87 -1.78 10.08
N TRP A 145 3.04 -1.75 9.44
CA TRP A 145 3.20 -1.83 7.99
C TRP A 145 3.86 -3.13 7.54
N ASN A 146 4.10 -4.07 8.47
CA ASN A 146 4.66 -5.37 8.14
C ASN A 146 3.71 -6.17 7.26
N THR A 147 4.25 -6.85 6.26
CA THR A 147 3.52 -7.69 5.33
C THR A 147 4.45 -8.79 4.82
N ASP A 148 3.93 -10.01 4.79
CA ASP A 148 4.50 -11.15 4.09
C ASP A 148 3.81 -11.38 2.72
N GLY A 149 2.87 -10.49 2.40
CA GLY A 149 2.09 -10.43 1.18
C GLY A 149 1.30 -11.70 0.96
N CYS A 150 1.47 -12.33 -0.19
CA CYS A 150 0.63 -13.47 -0.58
C CYS A 150 1.23 -14.83 -0.18
N SER A 151 2.09 -14.86 0.85
CA SER A 151 2.87 -16.01 1.36
C SER A 151 2.06 -17.28 1.67
N GLY A 152 0.74 -17.17 1.88
CA GLY A 152 -0.15 -18.30 2.19
C GLY A 152 -0.89 -18.92 1.01
N VAL A 153 -0.67 -18.45 -0.23
CA VAL A 153 -1.41 -18.94 -1.41
C VAL A 153 -0.46 -19.57 -2.43
N THR A 154 -0.44 -20.90 -2.47
CA THR A 154 0.43 -21.71 -3.35
C THR A 154 -0.06 -21.80 -4.80
N ASP A 155 -1.33 -21.51 -5.07
CA ASP A 155 -1.94 -21.74 -6.38
C ASP A 155 -2.09 -20.45 -7.20
N ASN A 156 -1.07 -20.13 -8.01
CA ASN A 156 -1.14 -19.10 -9.04
C ASN A 156 -0.58 -19.61 -10.39
N PRO A 157 -1.27 -20.54 -11.06
CA PRO A 157 -0.77 -21.24 -12.25
C PRO A 157 -0.55 -20.35 -13.49
N VAL A 158 -0.93 -19.07 -13.39
CA VAL A 158 -0.97 -18.09 -14.49
C VAL A 158 -0.11 -16.85 -14.19
N GLY A 159 0.52 -16.78 -13.01
CA GLY A 159 1.48 -15.73 -12.66
C GLY A 159 0.88 -14.35 -12.36
N PHE A 160 -0.37 -14.26 -11.87
CA PHE A 160 -0.93 -12.97 -11.44
C PHE A 160 -0.32 -12.52 -10.10
N HIS A 161 0.37 -11.39 -10.08
CA HIS A 161 1.00 -10.87 -8.86
C HIS A 161 0.05 -9.92 -8.11
N PHE A 162 -0.58 -10.41 -7.04
CA PHE A 162 -1.49 -9.63 -6.18
C PHE A 162 -0.81 -9.05 -4.93
N TRP A 163 0.52 -8.93 -4.93
CA TRP A 163 1.31 -8.50 -3.77
C TRP A 163 0.76 -7.25 -3.10
N GLU A 164 0.47 -6.20 -3.86
CA GLU A 164 -0.04 -4.94 -3.31
C GLU A 164 -1.45 -5.07 -2.70
N SER A 165 -2.28 -5.97 -3.23
CA SER A 165 -3.58 -6.28 -2.61
C SER A 165 -3.38 -7.01 -1.29
N CYS A 166 -2.48 -8.00 -1.25
CA CYS A 166 -2.17 -8.76 -0.04
C CYS A 166 -1.57 -7.84 1.05
N ALA A 167 -0.64 -6.94 0.67
CA ALA A 167 -0.04 -5.99 1.61
C ALA A 167 -1.06 -5.06 2.27
N ARG A 168 -2.08 -4.59 1.52
CA ARG A 168 -3.15 -3.78 2.11
C ARG A 168 -4.10 -4.59 2.98
N HIS A 169 -4.34 -5.86 2.64
CA HIS A 169 -5.11 -6.79 3.45
C HIS A 169 -4.43 -7.05 4.81
N ASP A 170 -3.13 -7.37 4.79
CA ASP A 170 -2.30 -7.56 5.99
C ASP A 170 -2.31 -6.31 6.88
N PHE A 171 -2.13 -5.13 6.26
CA PHE A 171 -2.19 -3.85 6.96
C PHE A 171 -3.50 -3.70 7.72
N GLY A 172 -4.65 -3.99 7.09
CA GLY A 172 -5.95 -3.94 7.74
C GLY A 172 -6.02 -4.90 8.93
N TYR A 173 -5.72 -6.18 8.70
CA TYR A 173 -5.78 -7.23 9.72
C TYR A 173 -4.92 -6.89 10.94
N ARG A 174 -3.64 -6.59 10.73
CA ARG A 174 -2.68 -6.31 11.80
C ARG A 174 -3.10 -5.11 12.63
N ASN A 175 -3.53 -4.02 11.99
CA ASN A 175 -3.89 -2.80 12.71
C ASN A 175 -5.24 -2.90 13.43
N TYR A 176 -6.24 -3.56 12.84
CA TYR A 176 -7.50 -3.81 13.55
C TYR A 176 -7.28 -4.75 14.74
N LYS A 177 -6.42 -5.78 14.62
CA LYS A 177 -6.01 -6.65 15.75
C LYS A 177 -5.27 -5.85 16.83
N LYS A 178 -4.25 -5.07 16.46
CA LYS A 178 -3.47 -4.20 17.36
C LYS A 178 -4.30 -3.17 18.11
N LEU A 179 -5.38 -2.67 17.50
CA LEU A 179 -6.29 -1.71 18.12
C LEU A 179 -7.45 -2.38 18.87
N HIS A 180 -7.44 -3.70 19.07
CA HIS A 180 -8.53 -4.46 19.68
C HIS A 180 -9.89 -4.15 19.04
N ALA A 181 -9.92 -4.10 17.70
CA ALA A 181 -11.09 -3.76 16.89
C ALA A 181 -11.32 -4.77 15.75
N PHE A 182 -10.73 -5.96 15.82
CA PHE A 182 -10.89 -7.00 14.81
C PHE A 182 -12.21 -7.78 15.00
N SER A 183 -13.32 -7.09 14.77
CA SER A 183 -14.66 -7.70 14.75
C SER A 183 -14.96 -8.39 13.42
N HIS A 184 -15.99 -9.24 13.39
CA HIS A 184 -16.46 -9.84 12.14
C HIS A 184 -16.79 -8.78 11.05
N ALA A 185 -17.35 -7.64 11.45
CA ALA A 185 -17.65 -6.55 10.54
C ALA A 185 -16.39 -5.92 9.93
N ASN A 186 -15.37 -5.65 10.76
CA ASN A 186 -14.10 -5.08 10.27
C ASN A 186 -13.30 -6.09 9.45
N LYS A 187 -13.32 -7.38 9.83
CA LYS A 187 -12.77 -8.46 9.00
C LYS A 187 -13.41 -8.47 7.61
N LYS A 188 -14.74 -8.54 7.56
CA LYS A 188 -15.51 -8.54 6.30
C LYS A 188 -15.24 -7.28 5.45
N HIS A 189 -15.09 -6.12 6.10
CA HIS A 189 -14.72 -4.88 5.43
C HIS A 189 -13.36 -4.99 4.73
N VAL A 190 -12.33 -5.46 5.44
CA VAL A 190 -10.97 -5.63 4.88
C VAL A 190 -10.94 -6.71 3.80
N ASP A 191 -11.65 -7.83 3.98
CA ASP A 191 -11.72 -8.91 2.98
C ASP A 191 -12.36 -8.43 1.66
N LYS A 192 -13.44 -7.66 1.73
CA LYS A 192 -14.07 -7.08 0.54
C LYS A 192 -13.14 -6.09 -0.17
N ALA A 193 -12.43 -5.27 0.60
CA ALA A 193 -11.47 -4.32 0.07
C ALA A 193 -10.33 -5.03 -0.69
N PHE A 194 -9.86 -6.15 -0.15
CA PHE A 194 -8.88 -7.03 -0.80
C PHE A 194 -9.39 -7.60 -2.13
N PHE A 195 -10.62 -8.14 -2.17
CA PHE A 195 -11.22 -8.62 -3.42
C PHE A 195 -11.38 -7.52 -4.46
N ALA A 196 -11.81 -6.33 -4.03
CA ALA A 196 -11.98 -5.17 -4.89
C ALA A 196 -10.64 -4.72 -5.48
N ASP A 197 -9.55 -4.74 -4.70
CA ASP A 197 -8.21 -4.40 -5.18
C ASP A 197 -7.71 -5.37 -6.26
N MET A 198 -7.81 -6.67 -6.00
CA MET A 198 -7.37 -7.68 -6.97
C MET A 198 -8.19 -7.56 -8.26
N THR A 199 -9.49 -7.31 -8.14
CA THR A 199 -10.37 -7.09 -9.31
C THR A 199 -9.95 -5.85 -10.11
N ARG A 200 -9.60 -4.74 -9.45
CA ARG A 200 -9.05 -3.54 -10.11
C ARG A 200 -7.74 -3.83 -10.80
N GLN A 201 -6.83 -4.57 -10.15
CA GLN A 201 -5.56 -4.98 -10.78
C GLN A 201 -5.81 -5.80 -12.05
N CYS A 202 -6.72 -6.78 -12.00
CA CYS A 202 -7.11 -7.55 -13.18
C CYS A 202 -7.67 -6.69 -14.32
N ASN A 203 -8.36 -5.60 -14.00
CA ASN A 203 -8.92 -4.67 -14.98
C ASN A 203 -7.91 -3.61 -15.47
N GLY A 204 -6.80 -3.41 -14.75
CA GLY A 204 -5.76 -2.44 -15.10
C GLY A 204 -4.62 -3.00 -15.95
N GLN A 205 -4.54 -4.31 -16.17
CA GLN A 205 -3.44 -4.92 -16.92
C GLN A 205 -3.51 -4.57 -18.42
N TRP A 206 -2.51 -3.84 -18.91
CA TRP A 206 -2.35 -3.52 -20.33
C TRP A 206 -2.02 -4.78 -21.14
N GLY A 207 -2.50 -4.83 -22.39
CA GLY A 207 -2.23 -5.95 -23.31
C GLY A 207 -2.94 -7.27 -22.99
N LYS A 208 -3.78 -7.33 -21.95
CA LYS A 208 -4.53 -8.54 -21.58
C LYS A 208 -5.89 -8.63 -22.26
N THR A 209 -6.18 -9.80 -22.84
CA THR A 209 -7.47 -10.14 -23.45
C THR A 209 -8.59 -10.25 -22.41
N SER A 210 -9.84 -10.20 -22.86
CA SER A 210 -11.02 -10.41 -21.98
C SER A 210 -11.00 -11.77 -21.27
N ILE A 211 -10.44 -12.80 -21.92
CA ILE A 211 -10.31 -14.15 -21.34
C ILE A 211 -9.28 -14.16 -20.22
N GLU A 212 -8.11 -13.57 -20.42
CA GLU A 212 -7.07 -13.45 -19.38
C GLU A 212 -7.57 -12.62 -18.18
N ARG A 213 -8.26 -11.52 -18.43
CA ARG A 213 -8.88 -10.70 -17.36
C ARG A 213 -9.92 -11.50 -16.57
N LYS A 214 -10.72 -12.34 -17.24
CA LYS A 214 -11.67 -13.25 -16.57
C LYS A 214 -10.93 -14.31 -15.75
N ALA A 215 -9.84 -14.88 -16.27
CA ALA A 215 -9.01 -15.83 -15.52
C ALA A 215 -8.40 -15.17 -14.27
N CYS A 216 -7.88 -13.94 -14.39
CA CYS A 216 -7.38 -13.16 -13.27
C CYS A 216 -8.41 -12.98 -12.17
N ARG A 217 -9.63 -12.57 -12.52
CA ARG A 217 -10.72 -12.40 -11.53
C ARG A 217 -11.14 -13.72 -10.87
N LYS A 218 -11.05 -14.86 -11.58
CA LYS A 218 -11.27 -16.18 -10.97
C LYS A 218 -10.22 -16.50 -9.92
N VAL A 219 -8.95 -16.19 -10.19
CA VAL A 219 -7.88 -16.34 -9.19
C VAL A 219 -8.12 -15.38 -8.01
N ALA A 220 -8.41 -14.11 -8.26
CA ALA A 220 -8.76 -13.13 -7.22
C ALA A 220 -9.91 -13.62 -6.31
N LYS A 221 -10.91 -14.27 -6.89
CA LYS A 221 -12.00 -14.87 -6.11
C LYS A 221 -11.52 -15.99 -5.20
N LYS A 222 -10.61 -16.86 -5.65
CA LYS A 222 -10.02 -17.92 -4.80
C LYS A 222 -9.28 -17.33 -3.60
N TYR A 223 -8.51 -16.27 -3.81
CA TYR A 223 -7.82 -15.55 -2.73
C TYR A 223 -8.83 -14.99 -1.71
N TYR A 224 -9.90 -14.36 -2.19
CA TYR A 224 -10.97 -13.84 -1.33
C TYR A 224 -11.67 -14.96 -0.55
N ASP A 225 -12.07 -16.04 -1.22
CA ASP A 225 -12.75 -17.17 -0.58
C ASP A 225 -11.87 -17.81 0.52
N ALA A 226 -10.55 -17.90 0.29
CA ALA A 226 -9.59 -18.40 1.26
C ALA A 226 -9.55 -17.52 2.54
N VAL A 227 -9.42 -16.20 2.42
CA VAL A 227 -9.37 -15.30 3.60
C VAL A 227 -10.72 -15.19 4.32
N VAL A 228 -11.83 -15.30 3.59
CA VAL A 228 -13.17 -15.35 4.19
C VAL A 228 -13.31 -16.60 5.06
N THR A 229 -12.87 -17.75 4.56
CA THR A 229 -12.98 -19.04 5.24
C THR A 229 -11.99 -19.19 6.39
N LEU A 230 -10.72 -18.81 6.19
CA LEU A 230 -9.61 -19.10 7.11
C LEU A 230 -9.21 -17.92 8.01
N GLY A 231 -9.57 -16.69 7.65
CA GLY A 231 -9.04 -15.48 8.31
C GLY A 231 -9.54 -15.19 9.73
N HIS A 232 -10.17 -16.16 10.39
CA HIS A 232 -10.53 -16.09 11.81
C HIS A 232 -9.45 -16.69 12.72
N LEU A 233 -8.46 -17.38 12.15
CA LEU A 233 -7.24 -17.87 12.83
C LEU A 233 -6.21 -16.73 13.00
#